data_AF-A0A4U7F025-F1
#
_entry.id   AF-A0A4U7F025-F1
#
_cell.length_a   1.000
_cell.length_b   1.000
_cell.length_c   1.000
_cell.angle_alpha   90.00
_cell.angle_beta   90.00
_cell.angle_gamma   90.00
#
_symmetry.space_group_name_H-M   'P 1'
#
loop_
_entity.id
_entity.type
_entity.pdbx_description
1 polymer ?
#
loop_
_entity_poly.entity_id
_entity_poly.type
_entity_poly.pdbx_seq_one_letter_code
_entity_poly.pdbx_strand_id
1 'polypeptide(L)' 'MKQAIVARTDIGMGTGKLAAQVAHASLSAYQDAGRRARKEWQGEGQKKVVL' A
#
# COMPACT_ATOMS: atom_id res chain seq x y z
N MET A 1 11.08 3.72 -7.30
CA MET A 1 10.16 3.94 -6.15
C MET A 1 9.32 2.70 -5.83
N LYS A 2 8.90 2.49 -4.57
CA LYS A 2 7.96 1.42 -4.16
C LYS A 2 7.05 1.87 -3.01
N GLN A 3 5.87 1.26 -2.90
CA GLN A 3 5.02 1.33 -1.70
C GLN A 3 5.16 0.02 -0.92
N ALA A 4 5.59 0.10 0.33
CA ALA A 4 5.60 -1.04 1.25
C ALA A 4 4.36 -0.97 2.14
N ILE A 5 3.63 -2.08 2.26
CA ILE A 5 2.42 -2.19 3.08
C ILE A 5 2.68 -3.30 4.09
N VAL A 6 2.69 -2.96 5.38
CA VAL A 6 2.98 -3.92 6.45
C VAL A 6 1.66 -4.38 7.06
N ALA A 7 1.44 -5.69 7.03
CA ALA A 7 0.25 -6.34 7.54
C ALA A 7 0.53 -7.03 8.88
N ARG A 8 -0.30 -6.73 9.89
CA ARG A 8 -0.32 -7.49 11.13
C ARG A 8 -0.97 -8.85 10.91
N THR A 9 -0.24 -9.93 11.20
CA THR A 9 -0.73 -11.31 11.13
C THR A 9 -1.23 -11.83 12.49
N ASP A 10 -0.88 -11.17 13.58
CA ASP A 10 -1.17 -11.56 14.96
C ASP A 10 -2.61 -11.27 15.42
N ILE A 11 -3.37 -10.47 14.66
CA ILE A 11 -4.74 -10.07 15.00
C ILE A 11 -5.83 -10.92 14.35
N GLY A 12 -5.46 -12.07 13.76
CA GLY A 12 -6.43 -13.07 13.29
C GLY A 12 -7.37 -12.59 12.17
N MET A 13 -6.94 -11.67 11.31
CA MET A 13 -7.75 -11.23 10.18
C MET A 13 -7.89 -12.33 9.12
N GLY A 14 -9.11 -12.59 8.66
CA GLY A 14 -9.33 -13.41 7.47
C GLY A 14 -8.81 -12.75 6.19
N THR A 15 -8.48 -13.54 5.17
CA THR A 15 -7.83 -13.09 3.92
C THR A 15 -8.55 -11.91 3.24
N GLY A 16 -9.88 -11.95 3.15
CA GLY A 16 -10.65 -10.86 2.55
C GLY A 16 -10.56 -9.55 3.33
N LYS A 17 -10.60 -9.62 4.66
CA LYS A 17 -10.45 -8.44 5.52
C LYS A 17 -9.03 -7.88 5.43
N LEU A 18 -8.01 -8.74 5.41
CA LEU A 18 -6.64 -8.34 5.22
C LEU A 18 -6.44 -7.62 3.87
N ALA A 19 -6.95 -8.19 2.78
CA ALA A 19 -6.87 -7.59 1.45
C ALA A 19 -7.52 -6.19 1.40
N ALA A 20 -8.69 -6.03 2.04
CA ALA A 20 -9.34 -4.72 2.16
C ALA A 20 -8.47 -3.71 2.91
N GLN A 21 -7.87 -4.11 4.04
CA GLN A 21 -6.97 -3.23 4.80
C GLN A 21 -5.71 -2.85 4.01
N VAL A 22 -5.13 -3.78 3.25
CA VAL A 22 -4.00 -3.49 2.34
C VAL A 22 -4.40 -2.47 1.28
N ALA A 23 -5.60 -2.58 0.70
CA ALA A 23 -6.11 -1.61 -0.27
C ALA A 23 -6.31 -0.21 0.37
N HIS A 24 -6.89 -0.14 1.57
CA HIS A 24 -7.04 1.11 2.30
C HIS A 24 -5.70 1.77 2.63
N ALA A 25 -4.72 0.99 3.10
CA ALA A 25 -3.37 1.47 3.36
C ALA A 25 -2.67 1.98 2.10
N SER A 26 -2.86 1.29 0.97
CA SER A 26 -2.31 1.71 -0.33
C SER A 26 -2.83 3.09 -0.76
N LEU A 27 -4.14 3.29 -0.67
CA LEU A 27 -4.77 4.56 -1.05
C LEU A 27 -4.38 5.70 -0.10
N SER A 28 -4.39 5.45 1.21
CA SER A 28 -4.05 6.46 2.22
C SER A 28 -2.61 6.94 2.04
N ALA A 29 -1.65 6.02 1.94
CA ALA A 29 -0.25 6.37 1.71
C ALA A 29 -0.01 7.05 0.36
N TYR A 30 -0.81 6.77 -0.67
CA TYR A 30 -0.75 7.52 -1.93
C TYR A 30 -1.23 8.98 -1.76
N GLN A 31 -2.32 9.19 -1.02
CA GLN A 31 -2.86 10.53 -0.75
C GLN A 31 -1.89 11.37 0.09
N ASP A 32 -1.22 10.74 1.07
CA ASP A 32 -0.25 11.39 1.95
C ASP A 32 1.08 11.71 1.24
N ALA A 33 1.42 10.96 0.18
CA ALA A 33 2.67 11.15 -0.54
C ALA A 33 2.71 12.48 -1.32
N GLY A 34 3.89 13.10 -1.39
CA GLY A 34 4.13 14.28 -2.21
C GLY A 34 3.89 14.03 -3.72
N ARG A 35 3.50 15.09 -4.45
CA ARG A 35 3.17 15.00 -5.90
C ARG A 35 4.28 14.40 -6.76
N ARG A 36 5.55 14.72 -6.46
CA ARG A 36 6.72 14.18 -7.18
C ARG A 36 6.83 12.67 -6.98
N ALA A 37 6.79 12.21 -5.73
CA ALA A 37 6.88 10.80 -5.38
C ALA A 37 5.75 9.97 -6.01
N ARG A 38 4.51 10.51 -6.00
CA ARG A 38 3.36 9.90 -6.69
C ARG A 38 3.61 9.70 -8.18
N LYS A 39 4.05 10.76 -8.88
CA LYS A 39 4.27 10.72 -10.34
C LYS A 39 5.38 9.75 -10.71
N GLU A 40 6.49 9.76 -9.97
CA GLU A 40 7.62 8.85 -10.18
C GLU A 40 7.20 7.39 -9.96
N TRP A 41 6.56 7.09 -8.81
CA TRP A 41 6.04 5.77 -8.52
C TRP A 41 5.02 5.27 -9.55
N GLN A 42 4.14 6.15 -10.04
CA GLN A 42 3.19 5.82 -11.10
C GLN A 42 3.86 5.54 -12.45
N GLY A 43 4.87 6.35 -12.82
CA GLY A 43 5.65 6.15 -14.04
C GLY A 43 6.44 4.84 -14.05
N GLU A 44 6.78 4.32 -12.87
CA GLU A 44 7.46 3.03 -12.68
C GLU A 44 6.48 1.84 -12.51
N GLY A 45 5.19 2.00 -12.82
CA GLY A 45 4.21 0.91 -12.75
C GLY A 45 3.63 0.63 -11.36
N GLN A 46 3.74 1.59 -10.43
CA GLN A 46 3.06 1.57 -9.14
C GLN A 46 3.38 0.34 -8.27
N LYS A 47 4.66 -0.05 -8.23
CA LYS A 47 5.14 -1.24 -7.49
C LYS A 47 4.72 -1.23 -6.02
N LYS A 48 4.10 -2.33 -5.57
CA LYS A 48 3.68 -2.58 -4.19
C LYS A 48 4.37 -3.83 -3.65
N VAL A 49 4.74 -3.81 -2.39
CA VAL A 49 5.26 -4.97 -1.65
C VAL A 49 4.47 -5.07 -0.35
N VAL A 50 3.80 -6.21 -0.14
CA VAL A 50 3.07 -6.49 1.10
C VAL A 50 3.96 -7.38 1.96
N LEU A 51 4.14 -7.00 3.23
CA LEU A 51 5.00 -7.66 4.22
C LEU A 51 4.17 -8.14 5.41
#